data_AF-A0A350QHP4-F1
#
_entry.id   AF-A0A350QHP4-F1
#
_cell.length_a   1.000
_cell.length_b   1.000
_cell.length_c   1.000
_cell.angle_alpha   90.00
_cell.angle_beta   90.00
_cell.angle_gamma   90.00
#
_symmetry.space_group_name_H-M   'P 1'
#
loop_
_entity.id
_entity.type
_entity.pdbx_description
1 polymer ?
#
loop_
_entity_poly.entity_id
_entity_poly.type
_entity_poly.pdbx_seq_one_letter_code
_entity_poly.pdbx_strand_id
1 'polypeptide(L)'
;MASHTPFPIRLKQARKAKALTQKELGMRIGLDINTASSRMNHYETGRHLPDYDMAKKLAEELDVPVAYFYCDSDEMAKLLMSFHKLSTEQQQKVLEFINAQKGID
;
A
#
# COMPACT_ATOMS: atom_id res chain seq x y z
N MET A 1 10.00 -19.69 -9.20
CA MET A 1 8.69 -19.57 -8.53
C MET A 1 8.55 -18.12 -8.12
N ALA A 2 7.47 -17.43 -8.51
CA ALA A 2 7.27 -16.05 -8.09
C ALA A 2 7.26 -16.01 -6.57
N SER A 3 8.10 -15.17 -5.95
CA SER A 3 8.00 -14.96 -4.51
C SER A 3 6.59 -14.46 -4.23
N HIS A 4 5.84 -15.15 -3.37
CA HIS A 4 4.50 -14.74 -2.96
C HIS A 4 4.58 -13.49 -2.09
N THR A 5 4.85 -12.35 -2.71
CA THR A 5 4.78 -11.04 -2.07
C THR A 5 3.30 -10.63 -1.95
N PRO A 6 2.90 -9.97 -0.85
CA PRO A 6 1.54 -9.45 -0.69
C PRO A 6 1.25 -8.24 -1.61
N PHE A 7 2.27 -7.69 -2.28
CA PHE A 7 2.19 -6.49 -3.12
C PHE A 7 1.02 -6.49 -4.12
N PRO A 8 0.81 -7.54 -4.95
CA PRO A 8 -0.25 -7.52 -5.95
C PRO A 8 -1.65 -7.40 -5.34
N ILE A 9 -1.88 -8.10 -4.22
CA ILE A 9 -3.15 -8.11 -3.51
C ILE A 9 -3.39 -6.75 -2.84
N ARG A 10 -2.38 -6.21 -2.14
CA ARG A 10 -2.46 -4.92 -1.45
C ARG A 10 -2.65 -3.76 -2.43
N LEU A 11 -1.91 -3.74 -3.55
CA LEU A 11 -2.09 -2.76 -4.61
C LEU A 11 -3.53 -2.74 -5.11
N LYS A 12 -4.06 -3.92 -5.45
CA LYS A 12 -5.43 -4.05 -5.95
C LYS A 12 -6.48 -3.60 -4.93
N GLN A 13 -6.27 -3.91 -3.65
CA GLN A 13 -7.14 -3.47 -2.55
C GLN A 13 -7.14 -1.94 -2.43
N ALA A 14 -5.97 -1.31 -2.35
CA ALA A 14 -5.84 0.14 -2.24
C ALA A 14 -6.41 0.88 -3.46
N ARG A 15 -6.14 0.39 -4.68
CA ARG A 15 -6.73 0.97 -5.90
C ARG A 15 -8.25 0.92 -5.89
N LYS A 16 -8.82 -0.24 -5.54
CA LYS A 16 -10.28 -0.39 -5.46
C LYS A 16 -10.90 0.51 -4.39
N ALA A 17 -10.21 0.70 -3.25
CA ALA A 17 -10.67 1.61 -2.20
C ALA A 17 -10.71 3.08 -2.66
N LYS A 18 -9.84 3.48 -3.59
CA LYS A 18 -9.86 4.79 -4.26
C LYS A 18 -10.79 4.85 -5.49
N ALA A 19 -11.51 3.77 -5.80
CA ALA A 19 -12.40 3.65 -6.96
C ALA A 19 -11.73 3.95 -8.31
N LEU A 20 -10.42 3.69 -8.44
CA LEU A 20 -9.67 3.91 -9.68
C LEU A 20 -9.65 2.66 -10.54
N THR A 21 -9.72 2.81 -11.85
CA THR A 21 -9.35 1.75 -12.81
C THR A 21 -7.82 1.58 -12.87
N GLN A 22 -7.35 0.44 -13.38
CA GLN A 22 -5.93 0.22 -13.62
C GLN A 22 -5.34 1.28 -14.58
N LYS A 23 -6.08 1.64 -15.62
CA LYS A 23 -5.65 2.67 -16.57
C LYS A 23 -5.51 4.04 -15.90
N GLU A 24 -6.50 4.46 -15.12
CA GLU A 24 -6.46 5.74 -14.39
C GLU A 24 -5.28 5.80 -13.42
N LEU A 25 -5.11 4.80 -12.56
CA LEU A 25 -3.98 4.76 -11.63
C LEU A 25 -2.64 4.84 -12.38
N GLY A 26 -2.48 4.05 -13.44
CA GLY A 26 -1.26 4.08 -14.25
C GLY A 26 -0.98 5.44 -14.86
N MET A 27 -1.99 6.14 -15.37
CA MET A 27 -1.82 7.50 -15.91
C MET A 27 -1.44 8.51 -14.82
N ARG A 28 -2.07 8.42 -13.64
CA ARG A 28 -1.82 9.36 -12.53
C ARG A 28 -0.40 9.26 -11.97
N ILE A 29 0.19 8.07 -11.97
CA ILE A 29 1.61 7.89 -11.58
C ILE A 29 2.60 8.15 -12.74
N GLY A 30 2.12 8.67 -13.87
CA GLY A 30 2.95 9.10 -15.00
C GLY A 30 3.30 8.01 -16.02
N LEU A 31 2.54 6.91 -16.09
CA LEU A 31 2.72 5.92 -17.16
C LEU A 31 2.05 6.38 -18.46
N ASP A 32 2.65 5.97 -19.58
CA ASP A 32 2.08 6.18 -20.90
C ASP A 32 0.67 5.57 -21.02
N ILE A 33 -0.28 6.33 -21.58
CA ILE A 33 -1.70 5.95 -21.67
C ILE A 33 -1.95 4.62 -22.39
N ASN A 34 -1.10 4.26 -23.36
CA ASN A 34 -1.23 3.03 -24.14
C ASN A 34 -0.73 1.81 -23.35
N THR A 35 0.14 2.01 -22.36
CA THR A 35 0.73 0.93 -21.56
C THR A 35 0.26 0.90 -20.10
N ALA A 36 -0.39 1.97 -19.61
CA ALA A 36 -0.80 2.15 -18.22
C ALA A 36 -1.60 0.97 -17.67
N SER A 37 -2.65 0.54 -18.40
CA SER A 37 -3.49 -0.59 -17.99
C SER A 37 -2.70 -1.90 -17.92
N SER A 38 -1.88 -2.19 -18.94
CA SER A 38 -1.08 -3.42 -19.01
C SER A 38 -0.02 -3.49 -17.89
N ARG A 39 0.68 -2.37 -17.62
CA ARG A 39 1.67 -2.32 -16.53
C ARG A 39 1.02 -2.48 -15.16
N MET A 40 -0.11 -1.80 -14.90
CA MET A 40 -0.85 -1.99 -13.65
C MET A 40 -1.35 -3.42 -13.50
N ASN A 41 -1.85 -4.04 -14.56
CA ASN A 41 -2.25 -5.44 -14.53
C ASN A 41 -1.06 -6.36 -14.19
N HIS A 42 0.13 -6.10 -14.72
CA HIS A 42 1.32 -6.87 -14.37
C HIS A 42 1.69 -6.74 -12.88
N TYR A 43 1.54 -5.55 -12.30
CA TYR A 43 1.74 -5.34 -10.86
C TYR A 43 0.67 -6.06 -10.03
N GLU A 44 -0.61 -5.95 -10.38
CA GLU A 44 -1.71 -6.60 -9.65
C GLU A 44 -1.80 -8.12 -9.80
N THR A 45 -1.12 -8.68 -10.80
CA THR A 45 -0.99 -10.14 -10.99
C THR A 45 0.34 -10.68 -10.50
N GLY A 46 1.26 -9.81 -10.06
CA GLY A 46 2.60 -10.20 -9.62
C GLY A 46 3.51 -10.68 -10.75
N ARG A 47 3.14 -10.48 -12.02
CA ARG A 47 3.99 -10.81 -13.19
C ARG A 47 5.27 -9.97 -13.18
N HIS A 48 5.13 -8.70 -12.83
CA HIS A 48 6.24 -7.80 -12.56
C HIS A 48 5.97 -7.10 -11.24
N LEU A 49 7.03 -6.76 -10.51
CA LEU A 49 6.95 -5.90 -9.35
C LEU A 49 7.52 -4.54 -9.71
N PRO A 50 6.92 -3.44 -9.23
CA PRO A 50 7.56 -2.15 -9.33
C PRO A 50 8.82 -2.11 -8.45
N ASP A 51 9.76 -1.26 -8.81
CA ASP A 51 10.82 -0.87 -7.88
C ASP A 51 10.24 -0.01 -6.74
N TYR A 52 11.10 0.33 -5.78
CA TYR A 52 10.67 1.08 -4.61
C TYR A 52 10.16 2.50 -4.94
N ASP A 53 10.76 3.18 -5.91
CA ASP A 53 10.35 4.54 -6.29
C ASP A 53 8.97 4.53 -6.96
N MET A 54 8.69 3.53 -7.80
CA MET A 54 7.37 3.33 -8.36
C MET A 54 6.38 2.88 -7.29
N ALA A 55 6.77 2.05 -6.33
CA ALA A 55 5.94 1.72 -5.18
C ALA A 55 5.59 2.95 -4.33
N LYS A 56 6.52 3.89 -4.14
CA LYS A 56 6.25 5.17 -3.47
C LYS A 56 5.23 6.02 -4.23
N LYS A 57 5.37 6.17 -5.55
CA LYS A 57 4.39 6.90 -6.37
C LYS A 57 2.99 6.29 -6.28
N LEU A 58 2.92 4.96 -6.30
CA LEU A 58 1.66 4.23 -6.09
C LEU A 58 1.08 4.50 -4.70
N ALA A 59 1.92 4.50 -3.66
CA ALA A 59 1.51 4.73 -2.28
C ALA A 59 0.95 6.14 -2.09
N GLU A 60 1.63 7.16 -2.64
CA GLU A 60 1.20 8.56 -2.63
C GLU A 60 -0.14 8.76 -3.33
N GLU A 61 -0.29 8.26 -4.57
CA GLU A 61 -1.54 8.37 -5.32
C GLU A 61 -2.70 7.62 -4.64
N LEU A 62 -2.41 6.51 -3.98
CA LEU A 62 -3.40 5.69 -3.30
C LEU A 62 -3.65 6.10 -1.84
N ASP A 63 -2.92 7.08 -1.31
CA ASP A 63 -3.04 7.59 0.07
C ASP A 63 -2.90 6.45 1.10
N VAL A 64 -1.87 5.64 0.90
CA VAL A 64 -1.48 4.54 1.78
C VAL A 64 0.01 4.66 2.12
N PRO A 65 0.46 4.21 3.30
CA PRO A 65 1.90 4.13 3.56
C PRO A 65 2.53 3.06 2.65
N VAL A 66 3.72 3.30 2.08
CA VAL A 66 4.38 2.34 1.16
C VAL A 66 4.57 0.94 1.77
N ALA A 67 4.75 0.87 3.10
CA ALA A 67 4.84 -0.38 3.84
C ALA A 67 3.56 -1.25 3.75
N TYR A 68 2.38 -0.63 3.50
CA TYR A 68 1.11 -1.33 3.31
C TYR A 68 1.19 -2.39 2.20
N PHE A 69 1.94 -2.12 1.13
CA PHE A 69 2.08 -3.08 0.03
C PHE A 69 2.81 -4.36 0.44
N TYR A 70 3.53 -4.35 1.56
CA TYR A 70 4.33 -5.46 2.05
C TYR A 70 3.75 -6.10 3.32
N CYS A 71 2.48 -5.83 3.65
CA CYS A 71 1.81 -6.43 4.79
C CYS A 71 1.20 -7.80 4.45
N ASP A 72 1.74 -8.86 5.06
CA ASP A 72 1.22 -10.21 4.91
C ASP A 72 -0.12 -10.43 5.64
N SER A 73 -0.32 -9.80 6.81
CA SER A 73 -1.57 -9.91 7.58
C SER A 73 -2.51 -8.72 7.37
N ASP A 74 -3.81 -8.99 7.40
CA ASP A 74 -4.83 -7.95 7.31
C ASP A 74 -4.86 -7.06 8.55
N GLU A 75 -4.51 -7.59 9.72
CA GLU A 75 -4.40 -6.86 10.98
C GLU A 75 -3.29 -5.80 10.88
N MET A 76 -2.11 -6.17 10.35
CA MET A 76 -1.01 -5.22 10.15
C MET A 76 -1.38 -4.15 9.12
N ALA A 77 -2.01 -4.56 8.02
CA ALA A 77 -2.48 -3.63 6.99
C ALA A 77 -3.50 -2.62 7.55
N LYS A 78 -4.46 -3.08 8.38
CA LYS A 78 -5.43 -2.22 9.07
C LYS A 78 -4.76 -1.29 10.08
N LEU A 79 -3.79 -1.78 10.85
CA LEU A 79 -3.03 -0.97 11.80
C LEU A 79 -2.28 0.15 11.08
N LEU A 80 -1.51 -0.17 10.05
CA LEU A 80 -0.76 0.83 9.29
C LEU A 80 -1.68 1.87 8.65
N MET A 81 -2.78 1.45 8.04
CA MET A 81 -3.75 2.37 7.45
C MET A 81 -4.41 3.27 8.50
N SER A 82 -4.76 2.73 9.65
CA SER A 82 -5.35 3.49 10.75
C SER A 82 -4.34 4.50 11.29
N PHE A 83 -3.12 4.05 11.56
CA PHE A 83 -2.03 4.87 12.08
C PHE A 83 -1.63 6.00 11.11
N HIS A 84 -1.57 5.71 9.81
CA HIS A 84 -1.23 6.69 8.77
C HIS A 84 -2.21 7.87 8.71
N LYS A 85 -3.48 7.65 9.07
CA LYS A 85 -4.53 8.69 9.06
C LYS A 85 -4.58 9.53 10.34
N LEU A 86 -3.83 9.16 11.37
CA LEU A 86 -3.79 9.88 12.64
C LEU A 86 -2.88 11.10 12.55
N SER A 87 -3.18 12.14 13.35
CA SER A 87 -2.23 13.23 13.59
C SER A 87 -0.99 12.71 14.34
N THR A 88 0.11 13.45 14.29
CA THR A 88 1.34 13.10 15.03
C THR A 88 1.08 12.90 16.53
N GLU A 89 0.21 13.72 17.13
CA GLU A 89 -0.17 13.61 18.55
C GLU A 89 -0.95 12.32 18.83
N GLN A 90 -1.87 11.94 17.94
CA GLN A 90 -2.64 10.71 18.06
C GLN A 90 -1.76 9.47 17.83
N GLN A 91 -0.85 9.53 16.87
CA GLN A 91 0.15 8.48 16.64
C GLN A 91 0.99 8.24 17.89
N GLN A 92 1.47 9.30 18.54
CA GLN A 92 2.24 9.20 19.78
C GLN A 92 1.43 8.50 20.89
N LYS A 93 0.15 8.85 21.07
CA LYS A 93 -0.74 8.17 22.03
C LYS A 93 -0.92 6.68 21.73
N VAL A 94 -1.03 6.30 20.45
CA VAL A 94 -1.10 4.89 20.06
C VAL A 94 0.19 4.15 20.38
N LEU A 95 1.35 4.76 20.11
CA LEU A 95 2.65 4.17 20.45
C LEU A 95 2.83 4.02 21.97
N GLU A 96 2.43 5.02 22.75
CA GLU A 96 2.42 4.95 24.22
C GLU A 96 1.53 3.82 24.72
N PHE A 97 0.30 3.71 24.20
CA PHE A 97 -0.60 2.61 24.53
C PHE A 97 0.02 1.24 24.25
N ILE A 98 0.58 1.04 23.05
CA ILE A 98 1.23 -0.22 22.66
C ILE A 98 2.43 -0.52 23.55
N ASN A 99 3.26 0.48 23.85
CA ASN A 99 4.42 0.31 24.72
C ASN A 99 4.03 -0.01 26.16
N ALA A 100 2.92 0.55 26.67
CA ALA A 100 2.39 0.21 27.98
C ALA A 100 1.90 -1.25 28.06
N GLN A 101 1.38 -1.82 26.97
CA GLN A 101 1.00 -3.24 26.92
C GLN A 101 2.21 -4.18 26.96
N LYS A 102 3.41 -3.72 26.56
CA LYS A 102 4.65 -4.50 26.63
C LYS A 102 5.22 -4.60 28.05
N GLY A 103 4.62 -3.90 29.01
CA GLY A 103 5.04 -3.86 30.42
C GLY A 103 4.19 -4.73 31.36
N ILE A 104 3.65 -5.85 30.87
CA ILE A 104 3.12 -6.92 31.73
C ILE A 104 4.03 -8.13 31.52
N ASP A 105 5.16 -8.10 32.22
CA ASP A 105 5.85 -9.32 32.65
C ASP A 105 5.23 -9.79 33.97
#